data_AF-A0A3M1ZPG4-F1
#
_entry.id   AF-A0A3M1ZPG4-F1
#
_cell.length_a   1.000
_cell.length_b   1.000
_cell.length_c   1.000
_cell.angle_alpha   90.00
_cell.angle_beta   90.00
_cell.angle_gamma   90.00
#
_symmetry.space_group_name_H-M   'P 1'
#
loop_
_entity.id
_entity.type
_entity.pdbx_description
1 polymer ?
#
loop_
_entity_poly.entity_id
_entity_poly.type
_entity_poly.pdbx_seq_one_letter_code
_entity_poly.pdbx_strand_id
1 'polypeptide(L)'
;MARTPPGRPRAGGGPGRSGPRGAGGGAHEPGPGGPPGRGRAGGGGGGRALGPEGVGRIGGPHPSAGAGAASAASPGPVPGEPAAMSVRRRILAWELAADPAATRALYRTIPAGFAARCGCPACRNFDAARPAGYGPEFRALLASLGVDGRKETEVRWVTPLETGLHLYAGFYACAGEVVGGRPYRGFPFATAATDVFERVAPHLHAAIRAWLAPAPPWAGRPALRIEFLVALPWVLPEKPEKPVDLASGAHLRN
;
A
#
# COMPACT_ATOMS: atom_id res chain seq x y z
N MET A 1 -61.51 1.17 38.93
CA MET A 1 -61.12 0.02 38.08
C MET A 1 -59.72 -0.40 38.49
N ALA A 2 -59.61 -1.56 39.12
CA ALA A 2 -58.40 -2.07 39.75
C ALA A 2 -57.44 -2.70 38.72
N ARG A 3 -56.14 -2.49 38.91
CA ARG A 3 -55.09 -3.37 38.35
C ARG A 3 -54.11 -3.72 39.45
N THR A 4 -54.26 -4.94 39.96
CA THR A 4 -53.31 -5.68 40.79
C THR A 4 -52.05 -6.00 39.96
N PRO A 5 -50.86 -5.88 40.54
CA PRO A 5 -49.95 -7.04 40.55
C PRO A 5 -49.27 -7.17 41.93
N PRO A 6 -48.96 -8.40 42.43
CA PRO A 6 -47.83 -9.14 41.88
C PRO A 6 -47.93 -10.68 41.99
N GLY A 7 -47.15 -11.39 41.17
CA GLY A 7 -46.93 -12.83 41.29
C GLY A 7 -45.51 -13.22 40.96
N ARG A 8 -44.69 -13.46 41.99
CA ARG A 8 -43.62 -14.48 41.99
C ARG A 8 -44.26 -15.74 42.61
N PRO A 9 -43.91 -16.99 42.21
CA PRO A 9 -42.60 -17.62 42.50
C PRO A 9 -42.21 -18.66 41.39
N ARG A 10 -41.19 -19.53 41.40
CA ARG A 10 -40.39 -20.24 42.40
C ARG A 10 -39.01 -20.62 41.83
N ALA A 11 -38.10 -20.89 42.77
CA ALA A 11 -36.84 -21.60 42.60
C ALA A 11 -37.01 -23.13 42.38
N GLY A 12 -36.01 -23.72 41.74
CA GLY A 12 -35.61 -25.13 41.80
C GLY A 12 -34.31 -25.23 40.97
N GLY A 13 -33.17 -25.71 41.45
CA GLY A 13 -32.89 -26.67 42.51
C GLY A 13 -32.34 -27.93 41.84
N GLY A 14 -31.02 -28.15 41.87
CA GLY A 14 -30.41 -29.40 41.41
C GLY A 14 -28.87 -29.35 41.24
N PRO A 15 -28.09 -29.91 42.18
CA PRO A 15 -26.63 -30.00 42.11
C PRO A 15 -26.17 -31.34 41.50
N GLY A 16 -25.19 -31.30 40.60
CA GLY A 16 -24.57 -32.47 39.97
C GLY A 16 -23.10 -32.61 40.34
N ARG A 17 -22.78 -33.70 41.02
CA ARG A 17 -21.55 -34.04 41.74
C ARG A 17 -20.26 -34.17 40.91
N SER A 18 -19.19 -33.70 41.54
CA SER A 18 -17.79 -34.13 41.57
C SER A 18 -17.37 -35.57 41.15
N GLY A 19 -16.41 -35.63 40.21
CA GLY A 19 -15.12 -36.39 40.21
C GLY A 19 -15.11 -37.94 40.04
N PRO A 20 -13.94 -38.61 39.97
CA PRO A 20 -12.58 -38.14 39.62
C PRO A 20 -11.74 -39.13 38.73
N ARG A 21 -10.48 -38.74 38.44
CA ARG A 21 -9.26 -39.57 38.16
C ARG A 21 -9.14 -40.36 36.84
N GLY A 22 -8.04 -40.09 36.14
CA GLY A 22 -7.43 -40.98 35.16
C GLY A 22 -6.04 -40.47 34.77
N ALA A 23 -5.02 -40.91 35.50
CA ALA A 23 -3.61 -40.72 35.19
C ALA A 23 -3.11 -41.82 34.24
N GLY A 24 -2.19 -41.47 33.34
CA GLY A 24 -1.42 -42.37 32.48
C GLY A 24 -0.85 -41.52 31.34
N GLY A 25 0.45 -41.22 31.23
CA GLY A 25 1.59 -42.10 31.45
C GLY A 25 2.00 -42.67 30.09
N GLY A 26 3.00 -42.06 29.44
CA GLY A 26 3.47 -42.48 28.11
C GLY A 26 4.55 -41.57 27.56
N ALA A 27 5.73 -41.62 28.17
CA ALA A 27 6.95 -41.10 27.60
C ALA A 27 7.29 -41.88 26.32
N HIS A 28 7.69 -41.18 25.26
CA HIS A 28 8.46 -41.80 24.17
C HIS A 28 9.79 -41.05 24.08
N GLU A 29 10.81 -41.67 24.66
CA GLU A 29 12.21 -41.28 24.43
C GLU A 29 12.64 -41.62 23.00
N PRO A 30 13.60 -40.86 22.45
CA PRO A 30 14.24 -41.12 21.17
C PRO A 30 15.37 -42.16 21.31
N GLY A 31 15.33 -43.22 20.50
CA GLY A 31 16.42 -44.20 20.39
C GLY A 31 17.59 -43.69 19.54
N PRO A 32 18.86 -43.97 19.92
CA PRO A 32 20.07 -43.50 19.24
C PRO A 32 20.73 -44.57 18.32
N GLY A 33 21.60 -44.10 17.41
CA GLY A 33 22.58 -44.90 16.64
C GLY A 33 22.28 -44.92 15.13
N GLY A 34 23.17 -44.62 14.19
CA GLY A 34 24.63 -44.50 14.14
C GLY A 34 25.06 -44.27 12.66
N PRO A 35 26.33 -44.45 12.24
CA PRO A 35 27.16 -43.33 11.76
C PRO A 35 27.57 -43.41 10.26
N PRO A 36 28.74 -42.87 9.80
CA PRO A 36 28.81 -41.81 8.80
C PRO A 36 29.27 -42.28 7.40
N GLY A 37 28.68 -41.72 6.34
CA GLY A 37 29.15 -41.91 4.97
C GLY A 37 30.21 -40.89 4.55
N ARG A 38 31.47 -41.32 4.48
CA ARG A 38 32.57 -40.64 3.81
C ARG A 38 32.50 -40.84 2.28
N GLY A 39 32.95 -39.86 1.51
CA GLY A 39 33.36 -40.02 0.10
C GLY A 39 33.41 -38.69 -0.65
N ARG A 40 34.56 -37.99 -0.65
CA ARG A 40 35.50 -37.78 -1.80
C ARG A 40 34.86 -37.03 -2.98
N ALA A 41 35.26 -35.79 -3.29
CA ALA A 41 36.54 -35.32 -3.87
C ALA A 41 36.69 -35.62 -5.38
N GLY A 42 36.84 -34.52 -6.15
CA GLY A 42 37.17 -34.43 -7.57
C GLY A 42 36.50 -33.17 -8.12
N GLY A 43 37.16 -32.02 -8.32
CA GLY A 43 38.25 -31.78 -9.28
C GLY A 43 37.61 -31.55 -10.66
N GLY A 44 37.82 -30.48 -11.42
CA GLY A 44 38.75 -29.36 -11.44
C GLY A 44 38.59 -28.66 -12.81
N GLY A 45 39.15 -27.46 -12.95
CA GLY A 45 39.39 -26.79 -14.25
C GLY A 45 38.21 -26.00 -14.82
N GLY A 46 38.36 -24.81 -15.40
CA GLY A 46 39.47 -23.87 -15.56
C GLY A 46 38.81 -22.49 -15.73
N GLY A 47 39.42 -21.38 -15.31
CA GLY A 47 40.63 -20.89 -15.95
C GLY A 47 40.29 -20.28 -17.32
N ARG A 48 39.81 -19.04 -17.35
CA ARG A 48 40.05 -18.09 -18.44
C ARG A 48 39.82 -16.66 -17.95
N ALA A 49 40.91 -16.07 -17.47
CA ALA A 49 41.12 -14.64 -17.56
C ALA A 49 41.27 -14.26 -19.05
N LEU A 50 40.61 -13.19 -19.47
CA LEU A 50 41.06 -12.37 -20.58
C LEU A 50 41.09 -10.94 -20.07
N GLY A 51 42.31 -10.43 -19.98
CA GLY A 51 42.60 -9.05 -19.66
C GLY A 51 42.33 -8.10 -20.83
N PRO A 52 42.65 -6.81 -20.63
CA PRO A 52 42.22 -5.71 -21.47
C PRO A 52 43.28 -5.34 -22.52
N GLU A 53 42.84 -4.96 -23.72
CA GLU A 53 43.54 -4.19 -24.77
C GLU A 53 42.67 -4.34 -26.04
N GLY A 54 42.38 -3.36 -26.88
CA GLY A 54 42.87 -2.01 -27.04
C GLY A 54 42.53 -1.59 -28.48
N VAL A 55 42.24 -0.29 -28.64
CA VAL A 55 42.46 0.49 -29.87
C VAL A 55 41.62 0.19 -31.12
N GLY A 56 40.75 1.15 -31.44
CA GLY A 56 40.14 1.30 -32.76
C GLY A 56 39.61 2.72 -32.97
N ARG A 57 40.52 3.71 -33.00
CA ARG A 57 40.22 5.06 -33.51
C ARG A 57 40.01 4.97 -35.03
N ILE A 58 38.87 5.42 -35.52
CA ILE A 58 38.76 5.99 -36.87
C ILE A 58 37.94 7.28 -36.74
N GLY A 59 38.61 8.40 -36.99
CA GLY A 59 37.99 9.71 -37.14
C GLY A 59 37.57 9.96 -38.59
N GLY A 60 36.60 10.85 -38.76
CA GLY A 60 36.21 11.41 -40.05
C GLY A 60 34.93 12.25 -39.92
N PRO A 61 34.92 13.52 -40.35
CA PRO A 61 33.98 14.53 -39.86
C PRO A 61 32.66 14.55 -40.64
N HIS A 62 31.58 14.98 -39.99
CA HIS A 62 30.38 15.47 -40.68
C HIS A 62 29.92 16.82 -40.11
N PRO A 63 29.33 17.67 -40.95
CA PRO A 63 29.28 19.11 -40.76
C PRO A 63 28.19 19.55 -39.78
N SER A 64 28.55 20.60 -39.06
CA SER A 64 27.70 21.50 -38.30
C SER A 64 26.52 22.02 -39.12
N ALA A 65 25.30 21.74 -38.66
CA ALA A 65 24.11 22.51 -38.99
C ALA A 65 23.48 23.00 -37.68
N GLY A 66 23.51 24.31 -37.48
CA GLY A 66 22.92 24.97 -36.33
C GLY A 66 21.40 24.88 -36.36
N ALA A 67 20.82 24.50 -35.23
CA ALA A 67 19.43 24.75 -34.91
C ALA A 67 19.42 25.53 -33.59
N GLY A 68 18.97 26.78 -33.67
CA GLY A 68 18.87 27.69 -32.53
C GLY A 68 17.99 27.09 -31.43
N ALA A 69 18.57 26.96 -30.24
CA ALA A 69 17.81 26.73 -29.02
C ALA A 69 17.03 28.00 -28.70
N ALA A 70 15.76 28.05 -29.10
CA ALA A 70 14.81 28.97 -28.51
C ALA A 70 14.61 28.54 -27.05
N SER A 71 15.25 29.30 -26.14
CA SER A 71 15.02 29.23 -24.71
C SER A 71 13.56 29.60 -24.44
N ALA A 72 12.71 28.59 -24.30
CA ALA A 72 11.37 28.77 -23.77
C ALA A 72 11.53 29.08 -22.27
N ALA A 73 11.50 30.37 -21.94
CA ALA A 73 11.39 30.83 -20.57
C ALA A 73 10.20 30.11 -19.91
N SER A 74 10.46 29.43 -18.80
CA SER A 74 9.41 28.88 -17.95
C SER A 74 8.40 29.99 -17.64
N PRO A 75 7.08 29.74 -17.79
CA PRO A 75 6.10 30.72 -17.35
C PRO A 75 6.30 30.95 -15.86
N GLY A 76 6.58 32.20 -15.50
CA GLY A 76 6.70 32.63 -14.11
C GLY A 76 5.42 32.30 -13.32
N PRO A 77 5.51 32.24 -11.99
CA PRO A 77 4.35 31.93 -11.15
C PRO A 77 3.21 32.91 -11.43
N VAL A 78 2.06 32.36 -11.80
CA VAL A 78 0.84 33.15 -12.04
C VAL A 78 0.41 33.79 -10.71
N PRO A 79 0.32 35.12 -10.60
CA PRO A 79 -0.08 35.76 -9.36
C PRO A 79 -1.59 35.66 -9.15
N GLY A 80 -2.02 35.24 -7.95
CA GLY A 80 -3.32 35.63 -7.41
C GLY A 80 -4.47 34.64 -7.55
N GLU A 81 -4.23 33.33 -7.51
CA GLU A 81 -5.30 32.42 -7.08
C GLU A 81 -5.53 32.67 -5.57
N PRO A 82 -6.78 32.92 -5.12
CA PRO A 82 -7.03 33.15 -3.70
C PRO A 82 -6.45 31.98 -2.92
N ALA A 83 -5.64 32.29 -1.90
CA ALA A 83 -4.98 31.29 -1.08
C ALA A 83 -5.99 30.21 -0.69
N ALA A 84 -5.85 29.04 -1.31
CA ALA A 84 -6.58 27.84 -0.97
C ALA A 84 -6.65 27.74 0.56
N MET A 85 -7.86 27.62 1.12
CA MET A 85 -8.04 27.50 2.56
C MET A 85 -7.50 26.13 3.01
N SER A 86 -6.18 26.04 3.12
CA SER A 86 -5.51 24.88 3.66
C SER A 86 -5.89 24.77 5.13
N VAL A 87 -6.38 23.60 5.51
CA VAL A 87 -6.78 23.31 6.88
C VAL A 87 -5.71 22.43 7.48
N ARG A 88 -5.18 22.85 8.63
CA ARG A 88 -4.26 22.01 9.40
C ARG A 88 -5.02 20.82 9.98
N ARG A 89 -4.47 19.62 9.77
CA ARG A 89 -5.03 18.35 10.23
C ARG A 89 -3.92 17.50 10.83
N ARG A 90 -4.20 16.87 11.96
CA ARG A 90 -3.41 15.74 12.43
C ARG A 90 -4.10 14.46 12.00
N ILE A 91 -3.39 13.63 11.24
CA ILE A 91 -3.84 12.33 10.78
C ILE A 91 -2.75 11.35 11.14
N LEU A 92 -3.07 10.38 12.00
CA LEU A 92 -2.10 9.41 12.50
C LEU A 92 -0.91 10.20 13.12
N ALA A 93 0.35 9.84 12.84
CA ALA A 93 1.50 10.65 13.28
C ALA A 93 1.86 11.85 12.38
N TRP A 94 1.06 12.21 11.38
CA TRP A 94 1.35 13.30 10.44
C TRP A 94 0.55 14.56 10.73
N GLU A 95 1.18 15.71 10.53
CA GLU A 95 0.52 17.02 10.47
C GLU A 95 0.54 17.53 9.04
N LEU A 96 -0.65 17.82 8.52
CA LEU A 96 -0.86 18.19 7.13
C LEU A 96 -1.48 19.58 7.05
N ALA A 97 -1.06 20.37 6.06
CA ALA A 97 -1.88 21.46 5.53
C ALA A 97 -2.61 20.90 4.30
N ALA A 98 -3.85 20.44 4.49
CA ALA A 98 -4.64 19.82 3.43
C ALA A 98 -5.65 20.81 2.83
N ASP A 99 -5.93 20.68 1.54
CA ASP A 99 -7.03 21.40 0.89
C ASP A 99 -8.11 20.41 0.39
N PRO A 100 -9.12 20.10 1.21
CA PRO A 100 -10.21 19.23 0.81
C PRO A 100 -11.07 19.79 -0.33
N ALA A 101 -11.13 21.12 -0.51
CA ALA A 101 -11.94 21.73 -1.56
C ALA A 101 -11.27 21.56 -2.93
N ALA A 102 -9.97 21.86 -3.04
CA ALA A 102 -9.20 21.56 -4.24
C ALA A 102 -9.13 20.06 -4.51
N THR A 103 -8.98 19.23 -3.47
CA THR A 103 -9.00 17.76 -3.61
C THR A 103 -10.30 17.29 -4.24
N ARG A 104 -11.48 17.74 -3.74
CA ARG A 104 -12.77 17.43 -4.36
C ARG A 104 -12.88 17.94 -5.79
N ALA A 105 -12.37 19.15 -6.08
CA ALA A 105 -12.39 19.71 -7.43
C ALA A 105 -11.60 18.85 -8.43
N LEU A 106 -10.41 18.37 -8.03
CA LEU A 106 -9.61 17.45 -8.84
C LEU A 106 -10.30 16.09 -8.99
N TYR A 107 -10.89 15.54 -7.93
CA TYR A 107 -11.61 14.28 -8.02
C TYR A 107 -12.84 14.32 -8.93
N ARG A 108 -13.44 15.50 -9.17
CA ARG A 108 -14.52 15.66 -10.17
C ARG A 108 -14.02 15.50 -11.61
N THR A 109 -12.74 15.77 -11.90
CA THR A 109 -12.18 15.63 -13.25
C THR A 109 -11.68 14.20 -13.53
N ILE A 110 -11.50 13.38 -12.50
CA ILE A 110 -11.07 11.99 -12.62
C ILE A 110 -12.30 11.11 -12.91
N PRO A 111 -12.39 10.44 -14.08
CA PRO A 111 -13.58 9.68 -14.43
C PRO A 111 -13.76 8.42 -13.58
N ALA A 112 -12.66 7.72 -13.26
CA ALA A 112 -12.67 6.47 -12.53
C ALA A 112 -11.35 6.23 -11.81
N GLY A 113 -11.37 5.43 -10.73
CA GLY A 113 -10.19 4.93 -10.05
C GLY A 113 -9.37 3.96 -10.90
N PHE A 114 -8.14 3.70 -10.48
CA PHE A 114 -7.23 2.79 -11.16
C PHE A 114 -7.83 1.39 -11.37
N ALA A 115 -8.41 0.79 -10.33
CA ALA A 115 -9.00 -0.55 -10.37
C ALA A 115 -10.09 -0.67 -11.44
N ALA A 116 -10.98 0.32 -11.49
CA ALA A 116 -12.06 0.38 -12.47
C ALA A 116 -11.53 0.56 -13.90
N ARG A 117 -10.42 1.29 -14.09
CA ARG A 117 -9.77 1.47 -15.40
C ARG A 117 -8.97 0.23 -15.84
N CYS A 118 -8.31 -0.46 -14.90
CA CYS A 118 -7.50 -1.63 -15.18
C CYS A 118 -8.35 -2.85 -15.54
N GLY A 119 -9.38 -3.15 -14.73
CA GLY A 119 -10.35 -4.22 -15.02
C GLY A 119 -9.84 -5.66 -14.87
N CYS A 120 -8.56 -5.88 -14.54
CA CYS A 120 -8.05 -7.23 -14.29
C CYS A 120 -8.77 -7.89 -13.09
N PRO A 121 -8.77 -9.25 -12.97
CA PRO A 121 -9.48 -9.94 -11.89
C PRO A 121 -9.15 -9.40 -10.49
N ALA A 122 -7.86 -9.11 -10.24
CA ALA A 122 -7.41 -8.58 -8.96
C ALA A 122 -7.96 -7.17 -8.67
N CYS A 123 -7.99 -6.29 -9.68
CA CYS A 123 -8.55 -4.94 -9.57
C CYS A 123 -10.07 -4.96 -9.40
N ARG A 124 -10.77 -5.81 -10.15
CA ARG A 124 -12.22 -6.00 -9.97
C ARG A 124 -12.55 -6.54 -8.58
N ASN A 125 -11.75 -7.47 -8.06
CA ASN A 125 -11.92 -7.97 -6.71
C ASN A 125 -11.72 -6.86 -5.66
N PHE A 126 -10.67 -6.05 -5.82
CA PHE A 126 -10.45 -4.88 -4.96
C PHE A 126 -11.64 -3.92 -4.97
N ASP A 127 -12.14 -3.57 -6.15
CA ASP A 127 -13.28 -2.66 -6.30
C ASP A 127 -14.55 -3.21 -5.63
N ALA A 128 -14.79 -4.52 -5.76
CA ALA A 128 -15.92 -5.19 -5.13
C ALA A 128 -15.77 -5.32 -3.60
N ALA A 129 -14.56 -5.56 -3.09
CA ALA A 129 -14.31 -5.85 -1.68
C ALA A 129 -14.06 -4.59 -0.82
N ARG A 130 -13.49 -3.53 -1.40
CA ARG A 130 -13.11 -2.31 -0.65
C ARG A 130 -14.25 -1.64 0.13
N PRO A 131 -15.53 -1.61 -0.30
CA PRO A 131 -16.57 -0.90 0.44
C PRO A 131 -16.80 -1.50 1.84
N ALA A 132 -16.62 -2.82 1.96
CA ALA A 132 -16.68 -3.53 3.24
C ALA A 132 -15.34 -3.49 3.99
N GLY A 133 -14.21 -3.49 3.28
CA GLY A 133 -12.88 -3.59 3.88
C GLY A 133 -12.28 -2.30 4.45
N TYR A 134 -12.71 -1.12 3.99
CA TYR A 134 -12.13 0.14 4.44
C TYR A 134 -12.48 0.54 5.88
N GLY A 135 -13.47 -0.08 6.51
CA GLY A 135 -13.91 0.33 7.84
C GLY A 135 -14.43 1.78 7.89
N PRO A 136 -15.12 2.18 8.96
CA PRO A 136 -15.62 3.55 9.09
C PRO A 136 -14.50 4.59 9.25
N GLU A 137 -13.40 4.26 9.94
CA GLU A 137 -12.32 5.19 10.28
C GLU A 137 -11.57 5.67 9.02
N PHE A 138 -11.18 4.74 8.14
CA PHE A 138 -10.48 5.10 6.91
C PHE A 138 -11.41 5.84 5.95
N ARG A 139 -12.69 5.47 5.86
CA ARG A 139 -13.67 6.20 5.05
C ARG A 139 -13.85 7.64 5.54
N ALA A 140 -13.94 7.83 6.86
CA ALA A 140 -14.02 9.15 7.46
C ALA A 140 -12.74 9.96 7.20
N LEU A 141 -11.56 9.32 7.28
CA LEU A 141 -10.29 9.94 6.94
C LEU A 141 -10.29 10.46 5.49
N LEU A 142 -10.59 9.60 4.50
CA LEU A 142 -10.63 10.00 3.09
C LEU A 142 -11.64 11.14 2.87
N ALA A 143 -12.84 11.02 3.41
CA ALA A 143 -13.87 12.06 3.31
C ALA A 143 -13.41 13.40 3.90
N SER A 144 -12.72 13.40 5.05
CA SER A 144 -12.20 14.61 5.69
C SER A 144 -11.16 15.35 4.85
N LEU A 145 -10.44 14.61 3.99
CA LEU A 145 -9.46 15.14 3.04
C LEU A 145 -10.08 15.48 1.69
N GLY A 146 -11.39 15.28 1.51
CA GLY A 146 -12.07 15.50 0.24
C GLY A 146 -11.76 14.43 -0.82
N VAL A 147 -11.16 13.31 -0.41
CA VAL A 147 -10.82 12.20 -1.30
C VAL A 147 -12.06 11.38 -1.61
N ASP A 148 -12.27 11.10 -2.90
CA ASP A 148 -13.24 10.10 -3.33
C ASP A 148 -12.63 8.70 -3.16
N GLY A 149 -13.11 7.96 -2.16
CA GLY A 149 -12.65 6.59 -1.85
C GLY A 149 -12.92 5.57 -2.96
N ARG A 150 -13.57 5.97 -4.06
CA ARG A 150 -13.75 5.15 -5.26
C ARG A 150 -12.68 5.39 -6.34
N LYS A 151 -11.83 6.39 -6.16
CA LYS A 151 -10.91 6.91 -7.17
C LYS A 151 -9.45 6.90 -6.72
N GLU A 152 -8.97 5.77 -6.22
CA GLU A 152 -7.55 5.54 -5.97
C GLU A 152 -6.72 5.82 -7.22
N THR A 153 -5.54 6.41 -7.00
CA THR A 153 -4.61 6.76 -8.08
C THR A 153 -3.89 5.52 -8.60
N GLU A 154 -3.58 4.60 -7.69
CA GLU A 154 -2.98 3.31 -7.99
C GLU A 154 -3.50 2.26 -7.01
N VAL A 155 -3.68 1.04 -7.50
CA VAL A 155 -3.78 -0.14 -6.65
C VAL A 155 -3.17 -1.34 -7.35
N ARG A 156 -2.50 -2.18 -6.57
CA ARG A 156 -1.96 -3.46 -7.00
C ARG A 156 -2.30 -4.53 -5.98
N TRP A 157 -2.56 -5.74 -6.50
CA TRP A 157 -2.58 -6.92 -5.67
C TRP A 157 -1.15 -7.40 -5.42
N VAL A 158 -0.83 -7.66 -4.16
CA VAL A 158 0.52 -8.02 -3.72
C VAL A 158 0.65 -9.52 -3.61
N THR A 159 -0.17 -10.15 -2.77
CA THR A 159 -0.08 -11.58 -2.46
C THR A 159 -1.37 -12.07 -1.78
N PRO A 160 -1.73 -13.37 -1.89
CA PRO A 160 -2.59 -13.98 -0.90
C PRO A 160 -1.87 -14.07 0.47
N LEU A 161 -2.65 -14.09 1.55
CA LEU A 161 -2.19 -14.29 2.91
C LEU A 161 -2.65 -15.67 3.42
N GLU A 162 -1.95 -16.22 4.40
CA GLU A 162 -2.32 -17.49 5.05
C GLU A 162 -3.72 -17.47 5.68
N THR A 163 -4.22 -16.28 6.02
CA THR A 163 -5.57 -16.07 6.56
C THR A 163 -6.69 -16.23 5.52
N GLY A 164 -6.34 -16.46 4.25
CA GLY A 164 -7.30 -16.45 3.13
C GLY A 164 -7.69 -15.05 2.64
N LEU A 165 -7.14 -14.00 3.25
CA LEU A 165 -7.25 -12.63 2.74
C LEU A 165 -6.21 -12.36 1.65
N HIS A 166 -6.42 -11.29 0.89
CA HIS A 166 -5.55 -10.86 -0.19
C HIS A 166 -5.03 -9.46 0.10
N LEU A 167 -3.70 -9.31 0.12
CA LEU A 167 -3.06 -8.03 0.37
C LEU A 167 -3.05 -7.18 -0.88
N TYR A 168 -3.54 -5.96 -0.75
CA TYR A 168 -3.48 -4.91 -1.75
C TYR A 168 -2.63 -3.75 -1.22
N ALA A 169 -1.90 -3.13 -2.12
CA ALA A 169 -1.17 -1.90 -1.88
C ALA A 169 -1.61 -0.84 -2.88
N GLY A 170 -1.66 0.42 -2.48
CA GLY A 170 -2.05 1.49 -3.38
C GLY A 170 -1.97 2.84 -2.70
N PHE A 171 -2.47 3.87 -3.38
CA PHE A 171 -2.58 5.18 -2.77
C PHE A 171 -3.72 6.03 -3.35
N TYR A 172 -4.20 6.95 -2.52
CA TYR A 172 -5.03 8.08 -2.93
C TYR A 172 -4.18 9.34 -2.98
N ALA A 173 -4.57 10.29 -3.82
CA ALA A 173 -3.95 11.59 -3.90
C ALA A 173 -4.83 12.65 -3.21
N CYS A 174 -4.21 13.61 -2.53
CA CYS A 174 -4.92 14.80 -2.06
C CYS A 174 -4.05 16.05 -2.20
N ALA A 175 -4.68 17.21 -2.32
CA ALA A 175 -4.00 18.49 -2.42
C ALA A 175 -3.56 18.92 -1.02
N GLY A 176 -2.28 19.30 -0.89
CA GLY A 176 -1.71 19.71 0.38
C GLY A 176 -0.24 19.33 0.53
N GLU A 177 0.26 19.53 1.75
CA GLU A 177 1.64 19.31 2.12
C GLU A 177 1.77 18.76 3.55
N VAL A 178 2.85 18.02 3.82
CA VAL A 178 3.22 17.61 5.17
C VAL A 178 3.92 18.78 5.83
N VAL A 179 3.36 19.29 6.92
CA VAL A 179 3.91 20.43 7.67
C VAL A 179 4.56 20.01 8.99
N GLY A 180 4.44 18.72 9.36
CA GLY A 180 5.05 18.15 10.56
C GLY A 180 4.71 16.68 10.77
N GLY A 181 5.18 16.09 11.88
CA GLY A 181 4.91 14.69 12.26
C GLY A 181 6.06 13.70 12.03
N ARG A 182 5.80 12.39 12.07
CA ARG A 182 6.81 11.33 11.91
C ARG A 182 6.58 10.46 10.66
N PRO A 183 7.66 10.02 9.98
CA PRO A 183 9.01 10.58 10.04
C PRO A 183 9.08 11.84 9.15
N TYR A 184 9.03 13.03 9.74
CA TYR A 184 9.44 14.26 9.08
C TYR A 184 10.73 14.78 9.73
N ARG A 185 11.87 14.51 9.09
CA ARG A 185 13.11 15.30 9.25
C ARG A 185 13.83 15.38 7.91
N GLY A 186 13.28 16.19 6.99
CA GLY A 186 14.05 16.88 5.96
C GLY A 186 14.94 16.06 5.01
N PHE A 187 14.56 14.85 4.56
CA PHE A 187 15.31 14.15 3.51
C PHE A 187 14.40 13.53 2.42
N PRO A 188 14.80 13.63 1.13
CA PRO A 188 13.99 13.18 -0.02
C PRO A 188 13.93 11.67 -0.25
N PHE A 189 14.50 10.84 0.62
CA PHE A 189 14.52 9.39 0.46
C PHE A 189 14.06 8.71 1.75
N ALA A 190 12.77 8.38 1.82
CA ALA A 190 12.36 7.25 2.65
C ALA A 190 12.95 6.00 1.99
N THR A 191 13.90 5.35 2.65
CA THR A 191 14.29 3.99 2.27
C THR A 191 13.16 3.04 2.68
N ALA A 192 13.01 1.90 2.00
CA ALA A 192 11.98 0.89 2.32
C ALA A 192 12.01 0.42 3.80
N ALA A 193 13.10 0.68 4.53
CA ALA A 193 13.24 0.39 5.97
C ALA A 193 12.66 1.48 6.90
N THR A 194 12.18 2.60 6.37
CA THR A 194 11.62 3.73 7.14
C THR A 194 10.12 3.94 6.91
N ASP A 195 9.48 3.01 6.20
CA ASP A 195 8.06 3.07 5.90
C ASP A 195 7.22 2.69 7.10
N VAL A 196 6.85 3.70 7.89
CA VAL A 196 5.93 3.53 9.02
C VAL A 196 4.51 3.60 8.48
N PHE A 197 3.93 2.43 8.22
CA PHE A 197 2.49 2.27 8.03
C PHE A 197 1.83 2.16 9.40
N GLU A 198 0.88 3.05 9.67
CA GLU A 198 0.09 3.00 10.90
C GLU A 198 -1.22 2.28 10.66
N ARG A 199 -1.63 1.47 11.64
CA ARG A 199 -2.90 0.76 11.58
C ARG A 199 -4.05 1.75 11.72
N VAL A 200 -4.92 1.81 10.71
CA VAL A 200 -6.13 2.64 10.71
C VAL A 200 -7.38 1.79 10.97
N ALA A 201 -7.37 0.52 10.55
CA ALA A 201 -8.42 -0.46 10.80
C ALA A 201 -7.80 -1.88 10.94
N PRO A 202 -8.54 -2.91 11.39
CA PRO A 202 -7.98 -4.25 11.67
C PRO A 202 -7.14 -4.87 10.53
N HIS A 203 -7.50 -4.58 9.29
CA HIS A 203 -6.82 -5.09 8.09
C HIS A 203 -6.32 -3.98 7.18
N LEU A 204 -6.23 -2.74 7.68
CA LEU A 204 -5.84 -1.58 6.89
C LEU A 204 -4.79 -0.76 7.63
N HIS A 205 -3.66 -0.55 6.98
CA HIS A 205 -2.63 0.36 7.41
C HIS A 205 -2.46 1.48 6.39
N ALA A 206 -2.09 2.66 6.84
CA ALA A 206 -1.86 3.80 5.96
C ALA A 206 -0.60 4.58 6.34
N ALA A 207 -0.04 5.25 5.34
CA ALA A 207 1.05 6.20 5.50
C ALA A 207 0.77 7.45 4.65
N ILE A 208 1.27 8.61 5.06
CA ILE A 208 1.13 9.86 4.30
C ILE A 208 2.50 10.34 3.83
N ARG A 209 2.60 10.67 2.55
CA ARG A 209 3.84 11.12 1.89
C ARG A 209 3.60 12.36 1.03
N ALA A 210 4.61 13.20 0.91
CA ALA A 210 4.63 14.20 -0.17
C ALA A 210 4.75 13.50 -1.53
N TRP A 211 3.97 13.97 -2.50
CA TRP A 211 4.08 13.54 -3.89
C TRP A 211 4.92 14.57 -4.65
N LEU A 212 6.23 14.32 -4.74
CA LEU A 212 7.19 15.31 -5.25
C LEU A 212 7.03 15.63 -6.75
N ALA A 213 6.58 14.65 -7.54
CA ALA A 213 6.36 14.79 -8.97
C ALA A 213 4.97 14.24 -9.34
N PRO A 214 3.89 14.96 -9.00
CA PRO A 214 2.54 14.50 -9.26
C PRO A 214 2.20 14.60 -10.74
N ALA A 215 1.62 13.54 -11.29
CA ALA A 215 1.09 13.53 -12.66
C ALA A 215 -0.26 14.27 -12.74
N PRO A 216 -0.73 14.69 -13.93
CA PRO A 216 -2.07 15.24 -14.09
C PRO A 216 -3.15 14.33 -13.47
N PRO A 217 -4.22 14.89 -12.86
CA PRO A 217 -4.53 16.32 -12.75
C PRO A 217 -3.82 17.04 -11.58
N TRP A 218 -2.91 16.36 -10.88
CA TRP A 218 -2.23 16.86 -9.68
C TRP A 218 -0.94 17.64 -9.97
N ALA A 219 -0.54 17.73 -11.24
CA ALA A 219 0.70 18.42 -11.64
C ALA A 219 0.69 19.91 -11.28
N GLY A 220 1.87 20.43 -10.93
CA GLY A 220 2.08 21.86 -10.67
C GLY A 220 1.58 22.39 -9.32
N ARG A 221 1.17 21.52 -8.38
CA ARG A 221 0.72 21.90 -7.03
C ARG A 221 1.25 20.94 -5.96
N PRO A 222 1.34 21.37 -4.69
CA PRO A 222 1.60 20.46 -3.58
C PRO A 222 0.53 19.37 -3.50
N ALA A 223 0.97 18.12 -3.51
CA ALA A 223 0.12 16.96 -3.40
C ALA A 223 0.71 15.94 -2.43
N LEU A 224 -0.16 15.15 -1.84
CA LEU A 224 0.16 14.07 -0.92
C LEU A 224 -0.33 12.73 -1.45
N ARG A 225 0.40 11.67 -1.14
CA ARG A 225 -0.04 10.28 -1.27
C ARG A 225 -0.52 9.80 0.09
N ILE A 226 -1.74 9.30 0.15
CA ILE A 226 -2.26 8.48 1.25
C ILE A 226 -2.07 7.04 0.82
N GLU A 227 -0.92 6.48 1.14
CA GLU A 227 -0.58 5.10 0.81
C GLU A 227 -1.33 4.17 1.75
N PHE A 228 -1.79 3.03 1.25
CA PHE A 228 -2.46 2.03 2.06
C PHE A 228 -1.93 0.63 1.77
N LEU A 229 -1.97 -0.19 2.81
CA LEU A 229 -1.89 -1.64 2.75
C LEU A 229 -3.19 -2.18 3.32
N VAL A 230 -3.94 -2.93 2.52
CA VAL A 230 -5.23 -3.47 2.96
C VAL A 230 -5.36 -4.95 2.61
N ALA A 231 -5.74 -5.76 3.59
CA ALA A 231 -6.07 -7.16 3.38
C ALA A 231 -7.59 -7.29 3.19
N LEU A 232 -8.01 -7.77 2.02
CA LEU A 232 -9.41 -7.89 1.62
C LEU A 232 -9.76 -9.35 1.28
N PRO A 233 -11.01 -9.79 1.48
CA PRO A 233 -11.43 -11.09 0.98
C PRO A 233 -11.42 -11.11 -0.56
N TRP A 234 -11.30 -12.32 -1.10
CA TRP A 234 -11.65 -12.55 -2.51
C TRP A 234 -13.14 -12.85 -2.62
N VAL A 235 -13.88 -12.00 -3.34
CA VAL A 235 -15.35 -12.03 -3.44
C VAL A 235 -15.85 -12.33 -4.84
N LEU A 236 -14.97 -12.39 -5.83
CA LEU A 236 -15.31 -12.75 -7.21
C LEU A 236 -15.17 -14.27 -7.44
N PRO A 237 -15.96 -14.85 -8.36
CA PRO A 237 -15.88 -16.28 -8.67
C PRO A 237 -14.59 -16.66 -9.41
N GLU A 238 -14.03 -15.74 -10.18
CA GLU A 238 -12.79 -15.93 -10.93
C GLU A 238 -11.60 -15.95 -9.99
N LYS A 239 -10.60 -16.79 -10.22
CA LYS A 239 -9.40 -16.85 -9.38
C LYS A 239 -8.44 -15.70 -9.70
N PRO A 240 -7.61 -15.26 -8.74
CA PRO A 240 -6.48 -14.41 -9.06
C PRO A 240 -5.56 -15.14 -10.04
N GLU A 241 -5.21 -14.47 -11.15
CA GLU A 241 -4.06 -14.87 -11.94
C GLU A 241 -2.78 -14.71 -11.10
N LYS A 242 -1.67 -15.39 -11.46
CA LYS A 242 -0.44 -15.38 -10.63
C LYS A 242 -0.03 -13.94 -10.25
N PRO A 243 0.48 -13.71 -9.02
CA PRO A 243 1.03 -12.42 -8.64
C PRO A 243 2.04 -11.97 -9.69
N VAL A 244 1.98 -10.70 -10.08
CA VAL A 244 3.00 -10.13 -10.96
C VAL A 244 4.32 -10.21 -10.21
N ASP A 245 5.29 -10.94 -10.75
CA ASP A 245 6.60 -11.08 -10.15
C ASP A 245 7.28 -9.70 -10.12
N LEU A 246 7.36 -9.10 -8.94
CA LEU A 246 7.98 -7.79 -8.72
C LEU A 246 9.47 -7.77 -9.07
N ALA A 247 10.12 -8.94 -9.21
CA ALA A 247 11.50 -9.01 -9.65
C ALA A 247 11.67 -8.74 -11.16
N SER A 248 10.59 -8.76 -11.95
CA SER A 248 10.70 -8.76 -13.42
C SER A 248 10.71 -7.37 -14.08
N GLY A 249 10.50 -6.26 -13.35
CA GLY A 249 10.73 -4.89 -13.83
C GLY A 249 9.97 -4.44 -15.08
N ALA A 250 9.11 -5.30 -15.65
CA ALA A 250 8.33 -5.02 -16.82
C ALA A 250 7.01 -4.35 -16.39
N HIS A 251 6.59 -3.33 -17.12
CA HIS A 251 5.25 -2.68 -17.06
C HIS A 251 5.08 -1.40 -16.24
N LEU A 252 6.14 -0.59 -16.05
CA LEU A 252 5.98 0.86 -15.88
C LEU A 252 6.15 1.62 -17.22
N ARG A 253 5.41 1.21 -18.24
CA ARG A 253 5.25 1.98 -19.48
C ARG A 253 3.79 1.91 -19.93
N ASN A 254 3.07 3.00 -19.69
CA ASN A 254 2.09 3.61 -20.58
C ASN A 254 1.84 5.05 -20.13
#